data_AF-A0A375JDJ8-F1
#
_entry.id   AF-A0A375JDJ8-F1
#
_cell.length_a   1.000
_cell.length_b   1.000
_cell.length_c   1.000
_cell.angle_alpha   90.00
_cell.angle_beta   90.00
_cell.angle_gamma   90.00
#
_symmetry.space_group_name_H-M   'P 1'
#
loop_
_entity.id
_entity.type
_entity.pdbx_description
1 polymer ?
#
loop_
_entity_poly.entity_id
_entity_poly.type
_entity_poly.pdbx_seq_one_letter_code
_entity_poly.pdbx_strand_id
1 'polypeptide(L)'
;MVFFEFSKQGVSAFVSFWQENRTHQLWVSGGALSQQEVDDLRATGMSVSVFTHEVDPESAGAMAHAIDVIREHHPSEVIWSEAQAS
;
A
#
# COMPACT_ATOMS: atom_id res chain seq x y z
N MET A 1 -7.25 7.03 -6.27
CA MET A 1 -7.10 6.89 -4.80
C MET A 1 -5.84 6.11 -4.55
N VAL A 2 -5.24 6.31 -3.37
CA VAL A 2 -4.08 5.53 -2.93
C VAL A 2 -4.51 4.56 -1.83
N PHE A 3 -4.08 3.32 -1.94
CA PHE A 3 -4.27 2.30 -0.92
C PHE A 3 -2.92 1.98 -0.29
N PHE A 4 -2.85 1.98 1.03
CA PHE A 4 -1.67 1.64 1.80
C PHE A 4 -1.91 0.35 2.59
N GLU A 5 -1.24 -0.71 2.18
CA GLU A 5 -1.38 -2.04 2.77
C GLU A 5 -0.05 -2.46 3.40
N PHE A 6 -0.10 -2.95 4.65
CA PHE A 6 1.08 -3.41 5.38
C PHE A 6 1.10 -4.92 5.62
N SER A 7 0.08 -5.64 5.14
CA SER A 7 0.00 -7.10 5.20
C SER A 7 -0.25 -7.73 3.81
N LYS A 8 0.11 -9.02 3.66
CA LYS A 8 -0.26 -9.80 2.46
C LYS A 8 -1.77 -9.91 2.26
N GLN A 9 -2.52 -9.93 3.37
CA GLN A 9 -3.98 -10.00 3.31
C GLN A 9 -4.57 -8.70 2.75
N GLY A 10 -4.10 -7.54 3.23
CA GLY A 10 -4.47 -6.23 2.71
C GLY A 10 -4.15 -6.08 1.22
N VAL A 11 -2.94 -6.48 0.80
CA VAL A 11 -2.55 -6.51 -0.62
C VAL A 11 -3.52 -7.37 -1.44
N SER A 12 -3.85 -8.58 -0.99
CA SER A 12 -4.76 -9.48 -1.71
C SER A 12 -6.18 -8.90 -1.84
N ALA A 13 -6.69 -8.24 -0.79
CA ALA A 13 -7.96 -7.54 -0.82
C ALA A 13 -7.94 -6.39 -1.83
N PHE A 14 -6.88 -5.58 -1.83
CA PHE A 14 -6.70 -4.51 -2.81
C PHE A 14 -6.62 -5.05 -4.24
N VAL A 15 -5.85 -6.11 -4.49
CA VAL A 15 -5.72 -6.72 -5.82
C VAL A 15 -7.09 -7.13 -6.37
N SER A 16 -7.93 -7.73 -5.52
CA SER A 16 -9.29 -8.13 -5.89
C SER A 16 -10.15 -6.92 -6.27
N PHE A 17 -10.09 -5.84 -5.48
CA PHE A 17 -10.77 -4.58 -5.78
C PHE A 17 -10.24 -3.89 -7.06
N TRP A 18 -8.92 -3.87 -7.25
CA TRP A 18 -8.26 -3.20 -8.38
C TRP A 18 -8.61 -3.83 -9.72
N GLN A 19 -8.85 -5.15 -9.77
CA GLN A 19 -9.26 -5.82 -11.01
C GLN A 19 -10.54 -5.24 -11.61
N GLU A 20 -11.44 -4.73 -10.77
CA GLU A 20 -12.67 -4.03 -11.18
C GLU A 20 -12.43 -2.55 -11.49
N ASN A 21 -11.36 -1.95 -10.95
CA ASN A 21 -11.07 -0.52 -11.06
C ASN A 21 -9.56 -0.23 -11.11
N ARG A 22 -8.98 -0.32 -12.32
CA ARG A 22 -7.52 -0.33 -12.57
C ARG A 22 -6.79 1.00 -12.42
N THR A 23 -7.45 2.05 -11.93
CA THR A 23 -6.85 3.40 -11.82
C THR A 23 -6.23 3.68 -10.45
N HIS A 24 -6.43 2.82 -9.47
CA HIS A 24 -5.93 3.05 -8.10
C HIS A 24 -4.48 2.60 -7.93
N GLN A 25 -3.79 3.27 -7.01
CA GLN A 25 -2.37 3.04 -6.73
C GLN A 25 -2.20 2.29 -5.42
N LEU A 26 -1.22 1.38 -5.38
CA LEU A 26 -0.88 0.60 -4.20
C LEU A 26 0.45 1.08 -3.61
N TRP A 27 0.45 1.38 -2.32
CA TRP A 27 1.63 1.52 -1.49
C TRP A 27 1.70 0.34 -0.53
N VAL A 28 2.90 -0.21 -0.38
CA VAL A 28 3.13 -1.40 0.43
C VAL A 28 4.22 -1.14 1.47
N SER A 29 4.00 -1.59 2.70
CA SER A 29 5.04 -1.62 3.74
C SER A 29 6.24 -2.46 3.30
N GLY A 30 7.46 -2.06 3.65
CA GLY A 30 8.65 -2.83 3.35
C GLY A 30 8.60 -4.22 4.00
N GLY A 31 8.92 -5.26 3.23
CA GLY A 31 8.89 -6.65 3.71
C GLY A 31 7.52 -7.33 3.68
N ALA A 32 6.42 -6.60 3.46
CA ALA A 32 5.09 -7.22 3.33
C ALA A 32 4.97 -8.10 2.07
N LEU A 33 5.70 -7.75 1.01
CA LEU A 33 5.84 -8.53 -0.22
C LEU A 33 7.32 -8.79 -0.52
N SER A 34 7.60 -9.93 -1.15
CA SER A 34 8.88 -10.20 -1.79
C SER A 34 9.03 -9.38 -3.08
N GLN A 35 10.26 -9.20 -3.54
CA GLN A 35 10.54 -8.50 -4.80
C GLN A 35 9.82 -9.15 -5.99
N GLN A 36 9.79 -10.49 -6.05
CA GLN A 36 9.09 -11.21 -7.10
C GLN A 36 7.58 -10.93 -7.09
N GLU A 37 6.94 -10.92 -5.92
CA GLU A 37 5.50 -10.59 -5.80
C GLU A 37 5.21 -9.16 -6.27
N VAL A 38 6.11 -8.21 -5.96
CA VAL A 38 5.98 -6.82 -6.43
C VAL A 38 6.13 -6.72 -7.94
N ASP A 39 7.10 -7.43 -8.52
CA ASP A 39 7.35 -7.43 -9.96
C ASP A 39 6.19 -8.09 -10.73
N ASP A 40 5.62 -9.17 -10.19
CA ASP A 40 4.43 -9.82 -10.74
C ASP A 40 3.23 -8.87 -10.75
N LEU A 41 3.00 -8.13 -9.66
CA LEU A 41 1.93 -7.12 -9.61
C LEU A 41 2.16 -6.00 -10.64
N ARG A 42 3.37 -5.47 -10.74
CA ARG A 42 3.71 -4.43 -11.73
C ARG A 42 3.55 -4.93 -13.16
N ALA A 43 3.86 -6.20 -13.44
CA ALA A 43 3.66 -6.81 -14.75
C ALA A 43 2.19 -6.84 -15.19
N THR A 44 1.24 -6.77 -14.26
CA THR A 44 -0.20 -6.63 -14.57
C THR A 44 -0.61 -5.22 -15.00
N GLY A 45 0.31 -4.24 -14.91
CA GLY A 45 0.04 -2.82 -15.14
C GLY A 45 -0.37 -2.06 -13.88
N MET A 46 -0.33 -2.69 -12.71
CA MET A 46 -0.61 -2.04 -11.43
C MET A 46 0.51 -1.08 -11.03
N SER A 47 0.16 0.12 -10.56
CA SER A 47 1.11 1.06 -9.95
C SER A 47 1.37 0.63 -8.51
N VAL A 48 2.57 0.11 -8.24
CA VAL A 48 2.99 -0.36 -6.91
C VAL A 48 4.25 0.35 -6.44
N SER A 49 4.13 1.09 -5.33
CA SER A 49 5.22 1.69 -4.57
C SER A 49 5.47 0.90 -3.28
N VAL A 50 6.73 0.74 -2.88
CA VAL A 50 7.09 -0.05 -1.69
C VAL A 50 8.01 0.80 -0.81
N PHE A 51 7.68 0.90 0.48
CA PHE A 51 8.59 1.51 1.45
C PHE A 51 9.87 0.70 1.58
N THR A 52 11.00 1.38 1.73
CA THR A 52 12.31 0.72 1.92
C THR A 52 12.47 0.09 3.31
N HIS A 53 11.54 0.36 4.22
CA HIS A 53 11.49 -0.14 5.58
C HIS A 53 10.09 -0.66 5.89
N GLU A 54 10.04 -1.59 6.84
CA GLU A 54 8.78 -2.03 7.43
C GLU A 54 8.15 -0.87 8.23
N VAL A 55 6.89 -0.58 7.93
CA VAL A 55 6.05 0.33 8.70
C VAL A 55 5.33 -0.49 9.76
N ASP A 56 5.62 -0.20 11.03
CA ASP A 56 4.96 -0.81 12.17
C ASP A 56 3.52 -0.28 12.32
N PRO A 57 2.49 -1.12 12.11
CA PRO A 57 1.09 -0.70 12.19
C PRO A 57 0.59 -0.46 13.62
N GLU A 58 1.28 -0.98 14.64
CA GLU A 58 0.93 -0.72 16.05
C GLU A 58 1.46 0.65 16.52
N SER A 59 2.43 1.21 15.79
CA SER A 59 2.98 2.53 16.05
C SER A 59 2.18 3.61 15.31
N ALA A 60 1.31 4.32 16.05
CA ALA A 60 0.57 5.46 15.52
C ALA A 60 1.48 6.52 14.85
N GLY A 61 2.70 6.71 15.37
CA GLY A 61 3.68 7.62 14.79
C GLY A 61 4.24 7.11 13.46
N ALA A 62 4.52 5.82 13.33
CA ALA A 62 4.96 5.22 12.08
C ALA A 62 3.87 5.27 11.01
N MET A 63 2.62 4.99 11.39
CA MET A 63 1.47 5.08 10.49
C MET A 63 1.21 6.51 10.02
N ALA A 64 1.26 7.50 10.92
CA ALA A 64 1.12 8.90 10.55
C ALA A 64 2.22 9.33 9.57
N HIS A 65 3.47 8.97 9.85
CA HIS A 65 4.60 9.29 8.98
C HIS A 65 4.48 8.63 7.59
N ALA A 66 4.08 7.35 7.51
CA ALA A 66 3.85 6.68 6.24
C ALA A 66 2.76 7.38 5.42
N ILE A 67 1.66 7.78 6.06
CA ILE A 67 0.58 8.54 5.43
C ILE A 67 1.08 9.91 4.92
N ASP A 68 1.92 10.61 5.68
CA ASP A 68 2.49 11.90 5.26
C ASP A 68 3.40 11.74 4.03
N VAL A 69 4.26 10.73 4.00
CA VAL A 69 5.09 10.41 2.82
C VAL A 69 4.22 10.13 1.59
N ILE A 70 3.12 9.39 1.74
CA ILE A 70 2.19 9.13 0.64
C ILE A 70 1.54 10.45 0.17
N ARG A 71 1.14 11.35 1.08
CA ARG A 71 0.56 12.66 0.74
C ARG A 71 1.54 13.55 -0.02
N GLU A 72 2.82 13.50 0.28
CA GLU A 72 3.84 14.27 -0.47
C GLU A 72 3.85 13.89 -1.96
N HIS A 73 3.60 12.62 -2.27
CA HIS A 73 3.54 12.12 -3.65
C HIS A 73 2.15 12.29 -4.29
N HIS A 74 1.09 12.22 -3.48
CA HIS A 74 -0.31 12.23 -3.94
C HIS A 74 -1.16 13.27 -3.17
N PRO A 75 -0.86 14.57 -3.29
CA PRO A 75 -1.41 15.61 -2.41
C PRO A 75 -2.91 15.85 -2.55
N SER A 76 -3.53 15.37 -3.63
CA SER A 76 -4.97 15.53 -3.90
C SER A 76 -5.76 14.22 -3.85
N GLU A 77 -5.11 13.09 -3.54
CA GLU A 77 -5.78 11.80 -3.48
C GLU A 77 -6.20 11.43 -2.05
N VAL A 78 -7.33 10.75 -1.93
CA VAL A 78 -7.73 10.08 -0.68
C VAL A 78 -6.85 8.86 -0.47
N ILE A 79 -6.32 8.72 0.75
CA ILE A 79 -5.52 7.58 1.19
C ILE A 79 -6.41 6.67 2.03
N TRP A 80 -6.51 5.41 1.62
CA TRP A 80 -7.08 4.32 2.39
C TRP A 80 -5.96 3.47 2.97
N SER A 81 -6.09 3.03 4.21
CA SER A 81 -5.15 2.10 4.81
C SER A 81 -5.88 0.96 5.51
N GLU A 82 -5.23 -0.19 5.56
CA GLU A 82 -5.62 -1.31 6.43
C GLU A 82 -5.87 -0.80 7.87
N ALA A 83 -6.94 -1.28 8.48
CA ALA A 83 -7.20 -1.10 9.91
C ALA A 83 -6.85 -2.39 10.64
N GLN A 84 -6.10 -2.29 11.73
CA GLN A 84 -5.91 -3.42 12.64
C GLN A 84 -7.01 -3.45 13.70
N ALA A 85 -7.57 -4.63 13.93
CA ALA A 85 -8.39 -4.87 15.11
C ALA A 85 -7.47 -5.04 16.33
N SER A 86 -7.63 -4.16 17.32
CA SER A 86 -6.97 -4.21 18.63
C SER A 86 -7.43 -5.39 19.48
#